data_AF-A0A5D0MV95-F1
#
_entry.id   AF-A0A5D0MV95-F1
#
_cell.length_a   1.000
_cell.length_b   1.000
_cell.length_c   1.000
_cell.angle_alpha   90.00
_cell.angle_beta   90.00
_cell.angle_gamma   90.00
#
_symmetry.space_group_name_H-M   'P 1'
#
loop_
_entity.id
_entity.type
_entity.pdbx_description
1 polymer ?
#
loop_
_entity_poly.entity_id
_entity_poly.type
_entity_poly.pdbx_seq_one_letter_code
_entity_poly.pdbx_strand_id
1 'polypeptide(L)'
;MSRDLNGLYRALAADTDERVLPAPDRVRRRADRRARQRAAFGALTVAVLVAGTAAGTRWVLAAGPDVDPAPATTTDGPSPSPTVAPPSPTPSRTPSPPARTPNAPPKTSGQPPDPGPTSIPDRAFFTLAAANDTGIGAAKVPGPVLPALCGAEPGESAVVTRRARSLAFKLADTPKGYVPDGSYRNSITVYRPGRADDALAELRQAVRDCPEQPVSETSEATQRQRLLRDTGYGDESVLFETRTLSRDVNGDPTGGDEVHLIRAIRRGDVVTVLWEQGWEGTSTDRAQFDADSRRAVEAIRRWLT
;
A
#
# COMPACT_ATOMS: atom_id res chain seq x y z
N MET A 1 32.50 -22.44 -18.57
CA MET A 1 32.22 -21.27 -17.69
C MET A 1 32.48 -19.89 -18.31
N SER A 2 33.28 -19.73 -19.38
CA SER A 2 33.55 -18.39 -19.96
C SER A 2 32.57 -17.91 -21.06
N ARG A 3 31.75 -18.82 -21.63
CA ARG A 3 30.79 -18.47 -22.70
C ARG A 3 29.49 -17.86 -22.17
N ASP A 4 29.03 -18.29 -21.01
CA ASP A 4 27.78 -17.79 -20.41
C ASP A 4 27.94 -16.37 -19.86
N LEU A 5 29.12 -16.04 -19.31
CA LEU A 5 29.46 -14.68 -18.88
C LEU A 5 29.52 -13.70 -20.05
N ASN A 6 30.09 -14.12 -21.18
CA ASN A 6 30.10 -13.30 -22.40
C ASN A 6 28.69 -13.11 -22.97
N GLY A 7 27.81 -14.12 -22.82
CA GLY A 7 26.39 -14.00 -23.16
C GLY A 7 25.66 -12.99 -22.30
N LEU A 8 25.86 -13.03 -20.97
CA LEU A 8 25.27 -12.08 -20.03
C LEU A 8 25.77 -10.65 -20.25
N TYR A 9 27.07 -10.46 -20.49
CA TYR A 9 27.62 -9.14 -20.79
C TYR A 9 27.07 -8.55 -22.10
N ARG A 10 26.91 -9.40 -23.14
CA ARG A 10 26.38 -8.95 -24.43
C ARG A 10 24.88 -8.64 -24.36
N ALA A 11 24.13 -9.39 -23.55
CA ALA A 11 22.72 -9.10 -23.27
C ALA A 11 22.55 -7.80 -22.46
N LEU A 12 23.44 -7.53 -21.50
CA LEU A 12 23.43 -6.29 -20.73
C LEU A 12 23.78 -5.08 -21.61
N ALA A 13 24.79 -5.21 -22.48
CA ALA A 13 25.19 -4.15 -23.39
C ALA A 13 24.05 -3.78 -24.37
N ALA A 14 23.36 -4.78 -24.92
CA ALA A 14 22.22 -4.56 -25.81
C ALA A 14 21.04 -3.84 -25.12
N ASP A 15 20.70 -4.17 -23.86
CA ASP A 15 19.63 -3.49 -23.12
C ASP A 15 20.01 -2.06 -22.71
N THR A 16 21.30 -1.75 -22.65
CA THR A 16 21.81 -0.42 -22.29
C THR A 16 21.89 0.51 -23.50
N ASP A 17 22.26 0.00 -24.68
CA ASP A 17 22.38 0.79 -25.91
C ASP A 17 21.01 1.23 -26.49
N GLU A 18 19.92 0.51 -26.21
CA GLU A 18 18.58 0.91 -26.65
C GLU A 18 17.98 2.05 -25.80
N ARG A 19 18.51 2.30 -24.60
CA ARG A 19 18.06 3.42 -23.77
C ARG A 19 18.87 4.66 -24.11
N VAL A 20 18.34 5.46 -25.04
CA VAL A 20 18.83 6.82 -25.31
C VAL A 20 18.95 7.58 -23.98
N LEU A 21 20.19 7.71 -23.49
CA LEU A 21 20.47 8.47 -22.28
C LEU A 21 19.91 9.88 -22.47
N PRO A 22 19.14 10.41 -21.52
CA PRO A 22 18.59 11.74 -21.64
C PRO A 22 19.73 12.73 -21.88
N ALA A 23 19.60 13.55 -22.94
CA ALA A 23 20.62 14.50 -23.34
C ALA A 23 21.20 15.25 -22.12
N PRO A 24 22.53 15.44 -22.04
CA PRO A 24 23.20 16.00 -20.86
C PRO A 24 22.55 17.31 -20.36
N ASP A 25 22.00 18.11 -21.27
CA ASP A 25 21.31 19.36 -20.96
C ASP A 25 20.02 19.19 -20.17
N ARG A 26 19.33 18.05 -20.29
CA ARG A 26 18.15 17.72 -19.45
C ARG A 26 18.58 17.35 -18.04
N VAL A 27 19.72 16.68 -17.88
CA VAL A 27 20.27 16.34 -16.56
C VAL A 27 20.77 17.61 -15.86
N ARG A 28 21.53 18.46 -16.57
CA ARG A 28 22.00 19.76 -16.05
C ARG A 28 20.85 20.68 -15.66
N ARG A 29 19.81 20.80 -16.50
CA ARG A 29 18.62 21.59 -16.17
C ARG A 29 17.86 21.06 -14.96
N ARG A 30 17.82 19.74 -14.73
CA ARG A 30 17.22 19.16 -13.51
C ARG A 30 18.04 19.43 -12.26
N ALA A 31 19.37 19.32 -12.35
CA ALA A 31 20.27 19.61 -11.24
C ALA A 31 20.20 21.10 -10.83
N ASP A 32 20.25 22.02 -11.80
CA ASP A 32 20.13 23.46 -11.57
C ASP A 32 18.78 23.84 -10.97
N ARG A 33 17.69 23.20 -11.40
CA ARG A 33 16.36 23.47 -10.85
C ARG A 33 16.25 23.04 -9.39
N ARG A 34 16.81 21.89 -9.02
CA ARG A 34 16.91 21.44 -7.62
C ARG A 34 17.76 22.39 -6.77
N ALA A 35 18.89 22.87 -7.29
CA ALA A 35 19.73 23.83 -6.59
C ALA A 35 19.00 25.16 -6.33
N ARG A 36 18.26 25.67 -7.32
CA ARG A 36 17.46 26.91 -7.19
C ARG A 36 16.27 26.75 -6.25
N GLN A 37 15.59 25.60 -6.27
CA GLN A 37 14.49 25.31 -5.34
C GLN A 37 15.00 25.25 -3.89
N ARG A 38 16.14 24.60 -3.64
CA ARG A 38 16.76 24.57 -2.30
C ARG A 38 17.15 25.96 -1.80
N ALA A 39 17.64 26.84 -2.67
CA ALA A 39 17.96 28.23 -2.32
C ALA A 39 16.71 29.06 -1.98
N ALA A 40 15.60 28.85 -2.69
CA ALA A 40 14.34 29.57 -2.45
C ALA A 40 13.70 29.18 -1.10
N PHE A 41 13.73 27.90 -0.72
CA PHE A 41 13.22 27.45 0.58
C PHE A 41 14.06 27.96 1.76
N GLY A 42 15.39 28.02 1.63
CA GLY A 42 16.25 28.55 2.71
C GLY A 42 16.05 30.04 3.00
N ALA A 43 15.71 30.84 1.98
CA ALA A 43 15.46 32.28 2.16
C ALA A 43 14.15 32.57 2.93
N LEU A 44 13.14 31.69 2.80
CA LEU A 44 11.84 31.84 3.46
C LEU A 44 11.93 31.58 4.98
N THR A 45 12.79 30.65 5.40
CA THR A 45 13.03 30.34 6.83
C THR A 45 13.71 31.50 7.56
N VAL A 46 14.63 32.21 6.91
CA VAL A 46 15.30 33.39 7.50
C VAL A 46 14.32 34.56 7.68
N ALA A 47 13.40 34.77 6.74
CA ALA A 47 12.41 35.84 6.82
C ALA A 47 11.42 35.65 7.99
N VAL A 48 10.98 34.41 8.25
CA VAL A 48 10.08 34.10 9.38
C VAL A 48 10.78 34.29 10.74
N LEU A 49 12.08 33.98 10.83
CA LEU A 49 12.88 34.16 12.05
C LEU A 49 13.10 35.65 12.40
N VAL A 50 13.20 36.53 11.40
CA VAL A 50 13.32 37.98 11.63
C VAL A 50 11.96 38.62 11.99
N ALA A 51 10.85 38.11 11.46
CA ALA A 51 9.52 38.61 11.81
C ALA A 51 9.04 38.16 13.21
N GLY A 52 9.44 36.96 13.66
CA GLY A 52 9.02 36.40 14.95
C GLY A 52 9.63 37.09 16.19
N THR A 53 10.78 37.77 16.05
CA THR A 53 11.46 38.41 17.19
C THR A 53 10.89 39.78 17.58
N ALA A 54 10.05 40.39 16.74
CA ALA A 54 9.48 41.71 17.01
C ALA A 54 8.15 41.69 17.81
N ALA A 55 7.42 40.56 17.86
CA ALA A 55 6.08 40.49 18.45
C ALA A 55 6.01 39.80 19.83
N GLY A 56 7.08 39.15 20.29
CA GLY A 56 7.06 38.28 21.48
C GLY A 56 7.24 38.95 22.84
N THR A 57 7.60 40.24 22.91
CA THR A 57 7.98 40.89 24.18
C THR A 57 6.81 41.50 24.97
N ARG A 58 5.55 41.36 24.51
CA ARG A 58 4.39 42.03 25.13
C ARG A 58 3.40 41.17 25.92
N TRP A 59 3.64 39.86 26.06
CA TRP A 59 2.64 38.94 26.66
C TRP A 59 3.12 38.15 27.90
N VAL A 60 4.19 38.55 28.58
CA VAL A 60 4.75 37.81 29.75
C VAL A 60 4.58 38.57 31.08
N LEU A 61 3.49 39.33 31.27
CA LEU A 61 3.21 40.00 32.54
C LEU A 61 1.73 39.89 32.95
N ALA A 62 1.24 38.68 33.23
CA ALA A 62 0.06 38.45 34.07
C ALA A 62 -0.16 36.94 34.33
N ALA A 63 0.54 36.39 35.32
CA ALA A 63 0.07 35.19 36.03
C ALA A 63 0.79 35.14 37.39
N GLY A 64 0.08 35.53 38.45
CA GLY A 64 0.55 35.42 39.83
C GLY A 64 0.47 33.98 40.34
N PRO A 65 1.23 33.63 41.39
CA PRO A 65 1.16 32.31 42.02
C PRO A 65 0.16 32.37 43.19
N ASP A 66 -0.72 31.37 43.28
CA ASP A 66 -1.27 30.98 44.58
C ASP A 66 -1.29 29.46 44.69
N VAL A 67 -0.89 29.05 45.89
CA VAL A 67 -0.54 27.73 46.35
C VAL A 67 -1.69 27.24 47.24
N ASP A 68 -2.15 26.00 47.09
CA ASP A 68 -1.98 24.97 48.14
C ASP A 68 -2.66 23.62 47.78
N PRO A 69 -2.13 22.49 48.29
CA PRO A 69 -2.59 21.13 48.02
C PRO A 69 -3.53 20.60 49.11
N ALA A 70 -4.33 19.58 48.78
CA ALA A 70 -4.93 18.71 49.80
C ALA A 70 -5.08 17.25 49.31
N PRO A 71 -5.03 16.25 50.22
CA PRO A 71 -4.77 14.85 49.85
C PRO A 71 -5.94 13.88 50.10
N ALA A 72 -5.71 12.67 49.60
CA ALA A 72 -6.17 11.34 50.04
C ALA A 72 -7.63 10.91 49.80
N THR A 73 -7.77 9.71 49.19
CA THR A 73 -8.40 8.53 49.83
C THR A 73 -8.12 7.26 49.02
N THR A 74 -7.49 6.28 49.68
CA THR A 74 -7.50 4.85 49.38
C THR A 74 -8.88 4.26 49.67
N THR A 75 -9.35 3.27 48.90
CA THR A 75 -10.28 2.23 49.38
C THR A 75 -10.18 0.99 48.48
N ASP A 76 -9.71 -0.10 49.11
CA ASP A 76 -9.78 -1.49 48.65
C ASP A 76 -11.22 -2.02 48.57
N GLY A 77 -11.49 -2.99 47.69
CA GLY A 77 -12.71 -3.80 47.81
C GLY A 77 -12.87 -4.87 46.70
N PRO A 78 -13.45 -6.05 46.99
CA PRO A 78 -12.88 -7.33 46.56
C PRO A 78 -13.58 -8.03 45.38
N SER A 79 -12.83 -8.98 44.81
CA SER A 79 -13.26 -10.08 43.95
C SER A 79 -14.23 -11.04 44.67
N PRO A 80 -15.20 -11.63 43.93
CA PRO A 80 -15.41 -13.06 44.07
C PRO A 80 -15.66 -13.82 42.73
N SER A 81 -14.78 -14.80 42.50
CA SER A 81 -14.99 -16.23 42.23
C SER A 81 -15.91 -16.78 41.11
N PRO A 82 -15.49 -17.92 40.51
CA PRO A 82 -16.11 -18.54 39.33
C PRO A 82 -17.24 -19.51 39.69
N THR A 83 -18.19 -19.72 38.77
CA THR A 83 -19.14 -20.83 38.85
C THR A 83 -18.91 -21.80 37.70
N VAL A 84 -18.48 -23.01 38.07
CA VAL A 84 -18.51 -24.24 37.27
C VAL A 84 -19.76 -25.01 37.66
N ALA A 85 -20.50 -25.54 36.69
CA ALA A 85 -21.40 -26.67 36.91
C ALA A 85 -21.40 -27.64 35.69
N PRO A 86 -21.52 -28.97 35.90
CA PRO A 86 -21.23 -30.02 34.91
C PRO A 86 -22.53 -30.73 34.40
N PRO A 87 -22.53 -31.98 33.87
CA PRO A 87 -22.89 -32.29 32.48
C PRO A 87 -24.21 -33.06 32.28
N SER A 88 -24.63 -33.15 30.99
CA SER A 88 -25.47 -34.15 30.30
C SER A 88 -26.73 -34.75 30.98
N PRO A 89 -27.80 -34.91 30.18
CA PRO A 89 -28.19 -36.28 29.84
C PRO A 89 -28.52 -36.52 28.36
N THR A 90 -28.05 -37.66 27.85
CA THR A 90 -28.54 -38.40 26.67
C THR A 90 -30.00 -38.82 26.89
N PRO A 91 -30.84 -38.88 25.84
CA PRO A 91 -31.35 -40.21 25.48
C PRO A 91 -31.61 -40.48 23.99
N SER A 92 -31.53 -41.79 23.69
CA SER A 92 -32.37 -42.61 22.82
C SER A 92 -32.29 -42.53 21.29
N ARG A 93 -31.77 -43.65 20.77
CA ARG A 93 -31.88 -44.22 19.42
C ARG A 93 -33.34 -44.42 19.01
N THR A 94 -33.64 -44.20 17.73
CA THR A 94 -34.82 -44.72 17.01
C THR A 94 -34.38 -45.09 15.57
N PRO A 95 -34.96 -46.12 14.92
CA PRO A 95 -34.31 -46.89 13.83
C PRO A 95 -34.37 -46.26 12.43
N SER A 96 -33.45 -46.72 11.58
CA SER A 96 -33.34 -46.46 10.14
C SER A 96 -34.57 -46.90 9.31
N PRO A 97 -34.95 -46.09 8.31
CA PRO A 97 -35.63 -46.56 7.10
C PRO A 97 -34.63 -46.93 5.98
N PRO A 98 -35.06 -47.68 4.95
CA PRO A 98 -34.18 -48.44 4.07
C PRO A 98 -33.43 -47.59 3.03
N ALA A 99 -32.31 -48.16 2.57
CA ALA A 99 -31.42 -47.66 1.55
C ALA A 99 -32.17 -47.22 0.28
N ARG A 100 -32.09 -45.92 -0.02
CA ARG A 100 -32.28 -45.42 -1.39
C ARG A 100 -30.92 -45.36 -2.05
N THR A 101 -30.79 -46.14 -3.11
CA THR A 101 -29.74 -46.04 -4.14
C THR A 101 -29.51 -44.58 -4.51
N PRO A 102 -28.29 -44.04 -4.37
CA PRO A 102 -27.94 -42.79 -4.99
C PRO A 102 -27.89 -43.04 -6.50
N ASN A 103 -28.89 -42.56 -7.23
CA ASN A 103 -28.72 -42.30 -8.66
C ASN A 103 -27.47 -41.42 -8.80
N ALA A 104 -26.42 -42.00 -9.37
CA ALA A 104 -25.23 -41.26 -9.71
C ALA A 104 -25.65 -40.09 -10.62
N PRO A 105 -25.31 -38.83 -10.29
CA PRO A 105 -25.51 -37.75 -11.22
C PRO A 105 -24.71 -38.03 -12.51
N PRO A 106 -25.21 -37.61 -13.67
CA PRO A 106 -24.49 -37.81 -14.93
C PRO A 106 -23.09 -37.24 -14.77
N LYS A 107 -22.09 -38.02 -15.17
CA LYS A 107 -20.70 -37.57 -15.30
C LYS A 107 -20.69 -36.47 -16.35
N THR A 108 -20.92 -35.23 -15.92
CA THR A 108 -20.58 -34.06 -16.71
C THR A 108 -19.09 -34.19 -16.93
N SER A 109 -18.70 -34.47 -18.17
CA SER A 109 -17.34 -34.33 -18.66
C SER A 109 -16.93 -32.88 -18.40
N GLY A 110 -16.36 -32.65 -17.22
CA GLY A 110 -15.85 -31.36 -16.82
C GLY A 110 -14.75 -31.00 -17.79
N GLN A 111 -15.05 -30.05 -18.67
CA GLN A 111 -14.02 -29.37 -19.44
C GLN A 111 -12.91 -28.97 -18.45
N PRO A 112 -11.63 -29.29 -18.73
CA PRO A 112 -10.54 -28.85 -17.88
C PRO A 112 -10.68 -27.35 -17.63
N PRO A 113 -10.56 -26.89 -16.37
CA PRO A 113 -10.63 -25.46 -16.09
C PRO A 113 -9.62 -24.75 -16.99
N ASP A 114 -10.08 -23.69 -17.65
CA ASP A 114 -9.28 -22.91 -18.59
C ASP A 114 -8.00 -22.48 -17.86
N PRO A 115 -6.80 -22.87 -18.33
CA PRO A 115 -5.56 -22.48 -17.67
C PRO A 115 -5.44 -20.96 -17.80
N GLY A 116 -5.72 -20.25 -16.71
CA GLY A 116 -5.71 -18.79 -16.67
C GLY A 116 -4.42 -18.16 -17.24
N PRO A 117 -4.39 -16.84 -17.43
CA PRO A 117 -3.32 -16.17 -18.18
C PRO A 117 -1.94 -16.41 -17.57
N THR A 118 -0.99 -16.95 -18.36
CA THR A 118 0.38 -17.22 -17.88
C THR A 118 1.35 -16.05 -18.07
N SER A 119 0.91 -14.99 -18.76
CA SER A 119 1.70 -13.78 -18.99
C SER A 119 0.85 -12.54 -18.75
N ILE A 120 1.46 -11.50 -18.16
CA ILE A 120 0.80 -10.22 -17.91
C ILE A 120 1.28 -9.23 -18.98
N PRO A 121 0.43 -8.73 -19.89
CA PRO A 121 0.81 -7.74 -20.89
C PRO A 121 0.80 -6.32 -20.32
N ASP A 122 1.39 -5.38 -21.05
CA ASP A 122 1.47 -3.97 -20.64
C ASP A 122 0.10 -3.31 -20.50
N ARG A 123 -0.86 -3.67 -21.37
CA ARG A 123 -2.24 -3.20 -21.35
C ARG A 123 -3.04 -3.60 -20.10
N ALA A 124 -2.54 -4.56 -19.31
CA ALA A 124 -3.15 -4.97 -18.05
C ALA A 124 -2.97 -3.91 -16.95
N PHE A 125 -1.92 -3.09 -17.04
CA PHE A 125 -1.68 -2.00 -16.10
C PHE A 125 -2.58 -0.81 -16.43
N PHE A 126 -3.12 -0.16 -15.40
CA PHE A 126 -3.87 1.07 -15.60
C PHE A 126 -2.97 2.20 -16.07
N THR A 127 -3.59 3.16 -16.75
CA THR A 127 -2.96 4.42 -17.14
C THR A 127 -3.55 5.55 -16.30
N LEU A 128 -2.70 6.47 -15.86
CA LEU A 128 -3.13 7.68 -15.16
C LEU A 128 -4.10 8.49 -16.04
N ALA A 129 -4.95 9.28 -15.40
CA ALA A 129 -5.70 10.32 -16.11
C ALA A 129 -4.71 11.31 -16.74
N ALA A 130 -5.03 11.85 -17.93
CA ALA A 130 -4.15 12.80 -18.62
C ALA A 130 -3.79 14.03 -17.74
N ALA A 131 -4.73 14.48 -16.89
CA ALA A 131 -4.49 15.57 -15.94
C ALA A 131 -3.43 15.21 -14.88
N ASN A 132 -3.30 13.93 -14.53
CA ASN A 132 -2.41 13.44 -13.47
C ASN A 132 -1.08 12.90 -14.01
N ASP A 133 -0.89 12.87 -15.33
CA ASP A 133 0.32 12.38 -15.96
C ASP A 133 1.48 13.38 -15.80
N THR A 134 2.59 12.88 -15.28
CA THR A 134 3.84 13.63 -15.11
C THR A 134 4.67 13.68 -16.40
N GLY A 135 4.35 12.84 -17.39
CA GLY A 135 5.14 12.64 -18.61
C GLY A 135 6.46 11.90 -18.39
N ILE A 136 6.70 11.40 -17.17
CA ILE A 136 7.88 10.59 -16.83
C ILE A 136 7.74 9.17 -17.38
N GLY A 137 6.51 8.71 -17.63
CA GLY A 137 6.20 7.34 -18.05
C GLY A 137 6.25 6.35 -16.89
N ALA A 138 5.76 5.14 -17.14
CA ALA A 138 5.83 4.05 -16.16
C ALA A 138 7.18 3.35 -16.20
N ALA A 139 7.75 3.03 -15.04
CA ALA A 139 8.98 2.27 -14.93
C ALA A 139 8.71 0.84 -14.44
N LYS A 140 9.37 -0.16 -15.03
CA LYS A 140 9.41 -1.51 -14.45
C LYS A 140 10.24 -1.45 -13.17
N VAL A 141 9.70 -1.98 -12.07
CA VAL A 141 10.39 -1.94 -10.76
C VAL A 141 10.45 -3.35 -10.15
N PRO A 142 11.64 -3.82 -9.73
CA PRO A 142 11.75 -5.03 -8.91
C PRO A 142 11.35 -4.74 -7.45
N GLY A 143 11.17 -5.79 -6.65
CA GLY A 143 10.95 -5.69 -5.20
C GLY A 143 9.52 -6.01 -4.74
N PRO A 144 9.18 -5.71 -3.47
CA PRO A 144 7.95 -6.16 -2.83
C PRO A 144 6.71 -5.50 -3.45
N VAL A 145 5.62 -6.24 -3.60
CA VAL A 145 4.37 -5.73 -4.19
C VAL A 145 3.37 -5.17 -3.19
N LEU A 146 3.65 -5.39 -1.91
CA LEU A 146 2.93 -4.88 -0.75
C LEU A 146 3.94 -4.20 0.19
N PRO A 147 3.49 -3.29 1.07
CA PRO A 147 4.31 -2.90 2.21
C PRO A 147 4.66 -4.13 3.06
N ALA A 148 5.70 -4.02 3.87
CA ALA A 148 5.97 -5.06 4.88
C ALA A 148 4.73 -5.23 5.77
N LEU A 149 4.46 -6.46 6.20
CA LEU A 149 3.35 -6.82 7.09
C LEU A 149 3.87 -7.80 8.14
N CYS A 150 4.82 -7.37 8.96
CA CYS A 150 5.45 -8.19 10.01
C CYS A 150 6.03 -9.51 9.47
N GLY A 151 6.57 -9.48 8.24
CA GLY A 151 7.14 -10.65 7.56
C GLY A 151 6.14 -11.55 6.83
N ALA A 152 4.85 -11.23 6.83
CA ALA A 152 3.85 -11.99 6.07
C ALA A 152 4.01 -11.81 4.56
N GLU A 153 3.84 -12.90 3.80
CA GLU A 153 3.88 -12.92 2.33
C GLU A 153 2.59 -13.52 1.74
N PRO A 154 1.46 -12.78 1.77
CA PRO A 154 0.16 -13.31 1.36
C PRO A 154 0.15 -13.86 -0.08
N GLY A 155 -0.29 -15.10 -0.24
CA GLY A 155 -0.47 -15.77 -1.52
C GLY A 155 0.81 -16.19 -2.25
N GLU A 156 2.01 -15.94 -1.70
CA GLU A 156 3.27 -16.08 -2.44
C GLU A 156 3.50 -17.49 -3.01
N SER A 157 3.13 -18.50 -2.22
CA SER A 157 3.27 -19.91 -2.61
C SER A 157 2.44 -20.30 -3.84
N ALA A 158 1.40 -19.52 -4.18
CA ALA A 158 0.44 -19.79 -5.24
C ALA A 158 0.64 -18.92 -6.50
N VAL A 159 1.69 -18.10 -6.56
CA VAL A 159 1.95 -17.22 -7.71
C VAL A 159 2.36 -18.04 -8.94
N VAL A 160 1.73 -17.73 -10.08
CA VAL A 160 2.11 -18.22 -11.42
C VAL A 160 3.03 -17.22 -12.10
N THR A 161 2.62 -15.96 -12.15
CA THR A 161 3.42 -14.87 -12.70
C THR A 161 3.07 -13.55 -12.03
N ARG A 162 4.03 -12.63 -11.98
CA ARG A 162 3.87 -11.32 -11.36
C ARG A 162 4.65 -10.27 -12.11
N ARG A 163 4.06 -9.08 -12.27
CA ARG A 163 4.73 -7.90 -12.82
C ARG A 163 4.36 -6.68 -11.99
N ALA A 164 5.29 -5.74 -11.84
CA ALA A 164 5.06 -4.48 -11.15
C ALA A 164 5.61 -3.29 -11.95
N ARG A 165 4.97 -2.13 -11.75
CA ARG A 165 5.36 -0.85 -12.32
C ARG A 165 5.23 0.25 -11.28
N SER A 166 6.13 1.22 -11.37
CA SER A 166 5.98 2.51 -10.69
C SER A 166 5.39 3.54 -11.67
N LEU A 167 4.40 4.30 -11.21
CA LEU A 167 3.77 5.39 -11.94
C LEU A 167 3.81 6.66 -11.08
N ALA A 168 4.67 7.61 -11.42
CA ALA A 168 4.67 8.93 -10.80
C ALA A 168 3.47 9.75 -11.31
N PHE A 169 2.71 10.32 -10.39
CA PHE A 169 1.53 11.13 -10.71
C PHE A 169 1.66 12.54 -10.12
N LYS A 170 0.84 13.44 -10.64
CA LYS A 170 0.57 14.74 -10.05
C LYS A 170 -0.93 14.88 -9.79
N LEU A 171 -1.31 15.71 -8.83
CA LEU A 171 -2.68 16.14 -8.66
C LEU A 171 -3.06 17.12 -9.78
N ALA A 172 -4.34 17.21 -10.10
CA ALA A 172 -4.82 18.00 -11.24
C ALA A 172 -4.45 19.50 -11.13
N ASP A 173 -4.42 20.03 -9.91
CA ASP A 173 -4.14 21.43 -9.62
C ASP A 173 -2.63 21.72 -9.44
N THR A 174 -1.78 20.71 -9.53
CA THR A 174 -0.33 20.87 -9.37
C THR A 174 0.27 21.64 -10.55
N PRO A 175 0.96 22.78 -10.30
CA PRO A 175 1.47 23.63 -11.37
C PRO A 175 2.51 22.92 -12.26
N LYS A 176 2.55 23.31 -13.54
CA LYS A 176 3.51 22.76 -14.50
C LYS A 176 4.95 22.95 -14.02
N GLY A 177 5.72 21.86 -14.01
CA GLY A 177 7.14 21.87 -13.68
C GLY A 177 7.46 21.64 -12.21
N TYR A 178 6.45 21.41 -11.36
CA TYR A 178 6.62 20.88 -10.01
C TYR A 178 7.01 19.39 -10.03
N VAL A 179 7.51 18.92 -8.89
CA VAL A 179 7.78 17.49 -8.67
C VAL A 179 6.45 16.71 -8.63
N PRO A 180 6.48 15.38 -8.83
CA PRO A 180 5.29 14.54 -8.61
C PRO A 180 4.71 14.74 -7.20
N ASP A 181 3.41 14.56 -7.07
CA ASP A 181 2.73 14.58 -5.76
C ASP A 181 2.74 13.20 -5.10
N GLY A 182 2.97 12.15 -5.90
CA GLY A 182 3.06 10.79 -5.41
C GLY A 182 3.49 9.82 -6.48
N SER A 183 3.55 8.56 -6.08
CA SER A 183 3.73 7.46 -7.02
C SER A 183 2.91 6.25 -6.62
N TYR A 184 2.40 5.55 -7.62
CA TYR A 184 1.82 4.23 -7.42
C TYR A 184 2.86 3.17 -7.71
N ARG A 185 2.97 2.21 -6.81
CA ARG A 185 3.41 0.87 -7.16
C ARG A 185 2.19 0.05 -7.55
N ASN A 186 2.01 -0.12 -8.86
CA ASN A 186 0.98 -0.97 -9.42
C ASN A 186 1.57 -2.35 -9.71
N SER A 187 1.07 -3.38 -9.03
CA SER A 187 1.45 -4.76 -9.31
C SER A 187 0.28 -5.59 -9.76
N ILE A 188 0.55 -6.59 -10.59
CA ILE A 188 -0.43 -7.56 -11.04
C ILE A 188 0.18 -8.93 -10.79
N THR A 189 -0.58 -9.79 -10.12
CA THR A 189 -0.20 -11.16 -9.80
C THR A 189 -1.27 -12.09 -10.33
N VAL A 190 -0.85 -13.08 -11.12
CA VAL A 190 -1.70 -14.22 -11.50
C VAL A 190 -1.40 -15.35 -10.53
N TYR A 191 -2.45 -15.89 -9.92
CA TYR A 191 -2.38 -17.04 -9.02
C TYR A 191 -2.77 -18.33 -9.75
N ARG A 192 -2.45 -19.46 -9.13
CA ARG A 192 -3.01 -20.75 -9.54
C ARG A 192 -4.55 -20.72 -9.44
N PRO A 193 -5.26 -21.53 -10.24
CA PRO A 193 -6.72 -21.55 -10.24
C PRO A 193 -7.33 -21.69 -8.85
N GLY A 194 -8.24 -20.79 -8.48
CA GLY A 194 -8.93 -20.76 -7.20
C GLY A 194 -8.06 -20.40 -6.01
N ARG A 195 -6.92 -19.72 -6.20
CA ARG A 195 -6.02 -19.31 -5.11
C ARG A 195 -5.95 -17.80 -4.88
N ALA A 196 -6.59 -17.00 -5.73
CA ALA A 196 -6.57 -15.54 -5.57
C ALA A 196 -7.44 -15.06 -4.41
N ASP A 197 -8.52 -15.76 -4.08
CA ASP A 197 -9.36 -15.53 -2.90
C ASP A 197 -8.62 -15.85 -1.61
N ASP A 198 -7.90 -16.97 -1.56
CA ASP A 198 -6.97 -17.29 -0.46
C ASP A 198 -5.96 -16.15 -0.24
N ALA A 199 -5.35 -15.66 -1.32
CA ALA A 199 -4.37 -14.57 -1.23
C ALA A 199 -4.98 -13.28 -0.63
N LEU A 200 -6.24 -12.96 -0.94
CA LEU A 200 -6.94 -11.82 -0.34
C LEU A 200 -7.34 -12.09 1.12
N ALA A 201 -7.72 -13.33 1.47
CA ALA A 201 -8.01 -13.73 2.83
C ALA A 201 -6.77 -13.65 3.72
N GLU A 202 -5.64 -14.19 3.25
CA GLU A 202 -4.33 -14.10 3.88
C GLU A 202 -3.88 -12.64 4.03
N LEU A 203 -4.10 -11.79 3.02
CA LEU A 203 -3.77 -10.37 3.11
C LEU A 203 -4.58 -9.67 4.22
N ARG A 204 -5.88 -9.93 4.31
CA ARG A 204 -6.69 -9.37 5.41
C ARG A 204 -6.21 -9.83 6.77
N GLN A 205 -5.84 -11.09 6.87
CA GLN A 205 -5.34 -11.67 8.12
C GLN A 205 -4.00 -11.05 8.50
N ALA A 206 -3.06 -10.95 7.55
CA ALA A 206 -1.76 -10.31 7.75
C ALA A 206 -1.88 -8.84 8.24
N VAL A 207 -2.81 -8.06 7.68
CA VAL A 207 -3.05 -6.68 8.14
C VAL A 207 -3.65 -6.63 9.54
N ARG A 208 -4.47 -7.62 9.95
CA ARG A 208 -5.00 -7.69 11.32
C ARG A 208 -3.95 -8.12 12.33
N ASP A 209 -3.09 -9.05 11.94
CA ASP A 209 -2.04 -9.60 12.79
C ASP A 209 -0.82 -8.67 12.91
N CYS A 210 -0.69 -7.72 11.99
CA CYS A 210 0.33 -6.68 12.00
C CYS A 210 -0.33 -5.29 12.07
N PRO A 211 -0.86 -4.89 13.24
CA PRO A 211 -1.46 -3.56 13.40
C PRO A 211 -0.41 -2.45 13.48
N GLU A 212 0.81 -2.77 13.94
CA GLU A 212 1.95 -1.85 14.02
C GLU A 212 3.27 -2.59 13.77
N GLN A 213 4.24 -1.92 13.13
CA GLN A 213 5.60 -2.43 12.92
C GLN A 213 6.60 -1.25 12.79
N PRO A 214 7.91 -1.45 12.99
CA PRO A 214 8.89 -0.41 12.68
C PRO A 214 8.96 -0.13 11.17
N VAL A 215 9.14 1.13 10.77
CA VAL A 215 9.24 1.54 9.35
C VAL A 215 10.43 0.85 8.65
N SER A 216 11.52 0.67 9.38
CA SER A 216 12.67 -0.16 8.99
C SER A 216 13.32 -0.74 10.24
N GLU A 217 14.15 -1.77 10.09
CA GLU A 217 14.87 -2.41 11.21
C GLU A 217 15.74 -1.44 12.03
N THR A 218 16.14 -0.33 11.41
CA THR A 218 17.00 0.70 12.00
C THR A 218 16.26 1.97 12.39
N SER A 219 14.95 2.06 12.15
CA SER A 219 14.15 3.25 12.43
C SER A 219 13.39 3.10 13.74
N GLU A 220 13.42 4.15 14.55
CA GLU A 220 12.55 4.28 15.72
C GLU A 220 11.10 4.66 15.32
N ALA A 221 10.86 5.00 14.05
CA ALA A 221 9.51 5.32 13.58
C ALA A 221 8.66 4.06 13.46
N THR A 222 7.45 4.11 14.00
CA THR A 222 6.44 3.06 13.86
C THR A 222 5.49 3.38 12.72
N GLN A 223 5.21 2.38 11.90
CA GLN A 223 4.14 2.36 10.91
C GLN A 223 2.97 1.54 11.45
N ARG A 224 1.78 2.12 11.43
CA ARG A 224 0.53 1.47 11.82
C ARG A 224 -0.25 1.05 10.59
N GLN A 225 -0.92 -0.10 10.63
CA GLN A 225 -1.72 -0.63 9.55
C GLN A 225 -3.17 -0.79 10.00
N ARG A 226 -4.13 -0.49 9.10
CA ARG A 226 -5.54 -0.65 9.42
C ARG A 226 -6.37 -1.02 8.20
N LEU A 227 -7.14 -2.11 8.32
CA LEU A 227 -8.17 -2.45 7.34
C LEU A 227 -9.25 -1.37 7.30
N LEU A 228 -9.63 -0.98 6.09
CA LEU A 228 -10.71 -0.04 5.83
C LEU A 228 -11.89 -0.77 5.17
N ARG A 229 -13.07 -0.17 5.23
CA ARG A 229 -14.22 -0.65 4.45
C ARG A 229 -13.91 -0.47 2.97
N ASP A 230 -14.11 -1.53 2.18
CA ASP A 230 -13.94 -1.51 0.74
C ASP A 230 -15.09 -2.24 0.05
N THR A 231 -15.67 -1.61 -0.97
CA THR A 231 -16.76 -2.17 -1.77
C THR A 231 -16.71 -1.59 -3.18
N GLY A 232 -17.10 -2.38 -4.18
CA GLY A 232 -17.30 -1.89 -5.55
C GLY A 232 -16.08 -1.95 -6.47
N TYR A 233 -15.06 -2.75 -6.13
CA TYR A 233 -13.87 -2.97 -6.96
C TYR A 233 -13.68 -4.46 -7.25
N GLY A 234 -13.59 -4.81 -8.54
CA GLY A 234 -13.37 -6.19 -8.98
C GLY A 234 -14.49 -7.14 -8.58
N ASP A 235 -14.15 -8.43 -8.51
CA ASP A 235 -15.01 -9.45 -7.89
C ASP A 235 -14.95 -9.33 -6.35
N GLU A 236 -13.81 -8.90 -5.84
CA GLU A 236 -13.52 -8.70 -4.43
C GLU A 236 -12.34 -7.73 -4.27
N SER A 237 -12.28 -7.04 -3.14
CA SER A 237 -11.17 -6.15 -2.83
C SER A 237 -10.82 -6.11 -1.33
N VAL A 238 -9.59 -5.69 -1.05
CA VAL A 238 -9.07 -5.41 0.28
C VAL A 238 -8.45 -4.02 0.23
N LEU A 239 -8.91 -3.15 1.12
CA LEU A 239 -8.32 -1.83 1.32
C LEU A 239 -7.77 -1.72 2.73
N PHE A 240 -6.56 -1.21 2.84
CA PHE A 240 -5.99 -0.82 4.11
C PHE A 240 -5.15 0.43 3.95
N GLU A 241 -4.91 1.08 5.08
CA GLU A 241 -3.98 2.21 5.18
C GLU A 241 -2.71 1.81 5.93
N THR A 242 -1.60 2.42 5.56
CA THR A 242 -0.42 2.54 6.41
C THR A 242 -0.32 3.97 6.91
N ARG A 243 0.01 4.15 8.18
CA ARG A 243 0.08 5.45 8.84
C ARG A 243 1.39 5.60 9.60
N THR A 244 2.13 6.65 9.30
CA THR A 244 3.35 7.06 10.01
C THR A 244 3.18 8.49 10.52
N LEU A 245 3.88 8.86 11.60
CA LEU A 245 3.90 10.25 12.02
C LEU A 245 4.60 11.10 10.97
N SER A 246 4.00 12.25 10.61
CA SER A 246 4.62 13.18 9.67
C SER A 246 5.89 13.79 10.25
N ARG A 247 6.92 13.91 9.40
CA ARG A 247 8.22 14.48 9.75
C ARG A 247 8.62 15.52 8.71
N ASP A 248 9.40 16.51 9.14
CA ASP A 248 9.99 17.48 8.22
C ASP A 248 11.23 16.91 7.52
N VAL A 249 11.89 17.77 6.72
CA VAL A 249 13.12 17.42 6.01
C VAL A 249 14.31 17.08 6.92
N ASN A 250 14.26 17.47 8.19
CA ASN A 250 15.28 17.17 9.20
C ASN A 250 14.94 15.91 10.01
N GLY A 251 13.74 15.35 9.82
CA GLY A 251 13.24 14.20 10.57
C GLY A 251 12.49 14.57 11.85
N ASP A 252 12.28 15.86 12.11
CA ASP A 252 11.56 16.35 13.28
C ASP A 252 10.05 16.15 13.09
N PRO A 253 9.29 15.72 14.11
CA PRO A 253 7.84 15.58 14.02
C PRO A 253 7.17 16.92 13.68
N THR A 254 6.37 16.97 12.61
CA THR A 254 5.66 18.18 12.18
C THR A 254 4.26 18.32 12.79
N GLY A 255 3.80 17.28 13.50
CA GLY A 255 2.42 17.15 13.93
C GLY A 255 1.53 16.67 12.78
N GLY A 256 0.83 15.56 12.98
CA GLY A 256 0.01 14.92 11.95
C GLY A 256 0.51 13.53 11.57
N ASP A 257 -0.23 12.93 10.65
CA ASP A 257 0.02 11.58 10.14
C ASP A 257 0.20 11.63 8.62
N GLU A 258 1.23 10.95 8.12
CA GLU A 258 1.36 10.56 6.71
C GLU A 258 0.59 9.26 6.50
N VAL A 259 -0.41 9.30 5.61
CA VAL A 259 -1.31 8.18 5.34
C VAL A 259 -1.19 7.75 3.90
N HIS A 260 -0.90 6.47 3.70
CA HIS A 260 -0.91 5.86 2.37
C HIS A 260 -1.95 4.75 2.26
N LEU A 261 -2.62 4.67 1.11
CA LEU A 261 -3.62 3.65 0.84
C LEU A 261 -3.05 2.54 -0.05
N ILE A 262 -3.47 1.32 0.29
CA ILE A 262 -3.15 0.10 -0.44
C ILE A 262 -4.45 -0.64 -0.73
N ARG A 263 -4.72 -0.89 -2.02
CA ARG A 263 -5.88 -1.66 -2.46
C ARG A 263 -5.46 -2.85 -3.30
N ALA A 264 -5.81 -4.05 -2.84
CA ALA A 264 -5.75 -5.28 -3.63
C ALA A 264 -7.14 -5.56 -4.23
N ILE A 265 -7.20 -5.83 -5.52
CA ILE A 265 -8.43 -6.01 -6.28
C ILE A 265 -8.33 -7.32 -7.04
N ARG A 266 -9.26 -8.24 -6.78
CA ARG A 266 -9.34 -9.55 -7.44
C ARG A 266 -10.29 -9.52 -8.64
N ARG A 267 -9.91 -10.20 -9.71
CA ARG A 267 -10.77 -10.58 -10.83
C ARG A 267 -10.38 -11.97 -11.33
N GLY A 268 -11.25 -12.96 -11.13
CA GLY A 268 -10.88 -14.37 -11.30
C GLY A 268 -9.65 -14.71 -10.45
N ASP A 269 -8.63 -15.30 -11.08
CA ASP A 269 -7.34 -15.66 -10.46
C ASP A 269 -6.27 -14.58 -10.54
N VAL A 270 -6.65 -13.35 -10.92
CA VAL A 270 -5.74 -12.21 -11.03
C VAL A 270 -5.99 -11.21 -9.92
N VAL A 271 -4.94 -10.76 -9.25
CA VAL A 271 -4.99 -9.65 -8.29
C VAL A 271 -4.14 -8.50 -8.79
N THR A 272 -4.73 -7.30 -8.85
CA THR A 272 -4.00 -6.05 -9.02
C THR A 272 -3.90 -5.32 -7.69
N VAL A 273 -2.71 -4.85 -7.34
CA VAL A 273 -2.46 -4.06 -6.13
C VAL A 273 -2.04 -2.66 -6.54
N LEU A 274 -2.75 -1.68 -6.01
CA LEU A 274 -2.34 -0.27 -6.03
C LEU A 274 -1.84 0.10 -4.65
N TRP A 275 -0.54 0.38 -4.55
CA TRP A 275 0.09 0.92 -3.37
C TRP A 275 0.57 2.33 -3.68
N GLU A 276 -0.08 3.33 -3.09
CA GLU A 276 0.35 4.73 -3.16
C GLU A 276 1.54 4.92 -2.19
N GLN A 277 2.67 5.44 -2.67
CA GLN A 277 3.92 5.50 -1.90
C GLN A 277 4.30 6.93 -1.48
N GLY A 278 3.47 7.92 -1.77
CA GLY A 278 3.77 9.33 -1.58
C GLY A 278 4.87 9.86 -2.47
N TRP A 279 5.17 11.14 -2.26
CA TRP A 279 6.35 11.84 -2.72
C TRP A 279 6.68 12.92 -1.68
N GLU A 280 7.87 12.88 -1.08
CA GLU A 280 8.31 13.92 -0.12
C GLU A 280 7.34 14.14 1.07
N GLY A 281 6.77 13.07 1.64
CA GLY A 281 5.94 13.15 2.85
C GLY A 281 4.45 13.43 2.61
N THR A 282 3.97 13.27 1.37
CA THR A 282 2.56 13.46 1.02
C THR A 282 1.69 12.31 1.47
N SER A 283 0.44 12.61 1.82
CA SER A 283 -0.58 11.59 2.07
C SER A 283 -1.43 11.32 0.84
N THR A 284 -2.01 10.13 0.76
CA THR A 284 -2.91 9.74 -0.32
C THR A 284 -4.16 10.64 -0.35
N ASP A 285 -4.43 11.25 -1.51
CA ASP A 285 -5.77 11.78 -1.83
C ASP A 285 -6.74 10.62 -2.11
N ARG A 286 -7.72 10.43 -1.23
CA ARG A 286 -8.65 9.30 -1.30
C ARG A 286 -9.49 9.30 -2.58
N ALA A 287 -9.97 10.47 -3.02
CA ALA A 287 -10.87 10.57 -4.16
C ALA A 287 -10.13 10.18 -5.46
N GLN A 288 -8.90 10.64 -5.61
CA GLN A 288 -8.02 10.25 -6.70
C GLN A 288 -7.68 8.77 -6.63
N PHE A 289 -7.28 8.24 -5.47
CA PHE A 289 -6.96 6.83 -5.27
C PHE A 289 -8.11 5.92 -5.69
N ASP A 290 -9.34 6.30 -5.32
CA ASP A 290 -10.55 5.58 -5.70
C ASP A 290 -10.84 5.65 -7.20
N ALA A 291 -10.55 6.78 -7.84
CA ALA A 291 -10.69 6.93 -9.29
C ALA A 291 -9.65 6.09 -10.06
N ASP A 292 -8.40 6.09 -9.62
CA ASP A 292 -7.33 5.29 -10.23
C ASP A 292 -7.54 3.78 -10.00
N SER A 293 -8.08 3.40 -8.83
CA SER A 293 -8.52 2.03 -8.56
C SER A 293 -9.59 1.55 -9.54
N ARG A 294 -10.54 2.42 -9.92
CA ARG A 294 -11.54 2.09 -10.96
C ARG A 294 -10.88 1.90 -12.34
N ARG A 295 -9.86 2.71 -12.66
CA ARG A 295 -9.07 2.53 -13.90
C ARG A 295 -8.30 1.21 -13.89
N ALA A 296 -7.79 0.77 -12.74
CA ALA A 296 -7.15 -0.54 -12.59
C ALA A 296 -8.13 -1.71 -12.77
N VAL A 297 -9.33 -1.64 -12.20
CA VAL A 297 -10.39 -2.62 -12.46
C VAL A 297 -10.67 -2.72 -13.96
N GLU A 298 -10.80 -1.59 -14.64
CA GLU A 298 -11.11 -1.53 -16.07
C GLU A 298 -9.96 -2.05 -16.95
N ALA A 299 -8.72 -1.78 -16.59
CA ALA A 299 -7.55 -2.30 -17.29
C ALA A 299 -7.48 -3.84 -17.20
N ILE A 300 -7.67 -4.41 -16.00
CA ILE A 300 -7.72 -5.87 -15.81
C ILE A 300 -8.92 -6.47 -16.54
N ARG A 301 -10.10 -5.83 -16.47
CA ARG A 301 -11.30 -6.28 -17.18
C ARG A 301 -11.04 -6.46 -18.67
N ARG A 302 -10.55 -5.42 -19.33
CA ARG A 302 -10.27 -5.42 -20.78
C ARG A 302 -9.18 -6.39 -21.19
N TRP A 303 -8.30 -6.75 -20.26
CA TRP A 303 -7.27 -7.74 -20.54
C TRP A 303 -7.83 -9.17 -20.48
N LEU A 304 -8.73 -9.46 -19.53
CA LEU A 304 -9.27 -10.81 -19.31
C LEU A 304 -10.46 -11.17 -20.21
N THR A 305 -11.00 -10.21 -20.96
CA THR A 305 -12.04 -10.42 -21.99
C THR A 305 -11.44 -10.38 -23.39
#